data_AF-A0A940ZFK6-F1
#
_entry.id   AF-A0A940ZFK6-F1
#
_cell.length_a   1.000
_cell.length_b   1.000
_cell.length_c   1.000
_cell.angle_alpha   90.00
_cell.angle_beta   90.00
_cell.angle_gamma   90.00
#
_symmetry.space_group_name_H-M   'P 1'
#
loop_
_entity.id
_entity.type
_entity.pdbx_description
1 polymer ?
#
loop_
_entity_poly.entity_id
_entity_poly.type
_entity_poly.pdbx_seq_one_letter_code
_entity_poly.pdbx_strand_id
1 'polypeptide(L)'
;MAFISDFLFGSASVNGSGRHIRVDLVMNSHTEGWIGIPHGGIGMGAILELAASLDGHPRDDGALYPYSADFRMGGASVRVGDGVRMQVTATDEGASGKIMVGGDALPYISAVVSYQKKEEAEKRETFMSYLPRSFRDIGPQPIDLPYYRNCFVCGVERRHPGLRRKFQL
;
A
#
# COMPACT_ATOMS: atom_id res chain seq x y z
N MET A 1 7.37 6.68 16.60
CA MET A 1 7.49 6.31 15.17
C MET A 1 8.70 5.43 14.86
N ALA A 2 9.60 5.09 15.80
CA ALA A 2 10.77 4.26 15.51
C ALA A 2 10.42 2.84 14.99
N PHE A 3 9.43 2.17 15.58
CA PHE A 3 9.12 0.77 15.24
C PHE A 3 8.76 0.53 13.75
N ILE A 4 7.95 1.40 13.13
CA ILE A 4 7.49 1.19 11.75
C ILE A 4 8.67 1.36 10.79
N SER A 5 9.43 2.45 10.95
CA SER A 5 10.67 2.67 10.21
C SER A 5 11.68 1.54 10.43
N ASP A 6 11.90 1.09 11.67
CA ASP A 6 12.81 -0.02 11.97
C ASP A 6 12.33 -1.34 11.34
N PHE A 7 11.03 -1.61 11.35
CA PHE A 7 10.44 -2.79 10.73
C PHE A 7 10.58 -2.78 9.20
N LEU A 8 10.37 -1.63 8.57
CA LEU A 8 10.37 -1.49 7.10
C LEU A 8 11.79 -1.38 6.52
N PHE A 9 12.71 -0.72 7.24
CA PHE A 9 14.05 -0.41 6.73
C PHE A 9 15.17 -1.17 7.44
N GLY A 10 14.92 -1.72 8.65
CA GLY A 10 15.94 -2.41 9.44
C GLY A 10 17.15 -1.50 9.68
N SER A 11 18.33 -1.96 9.26
CA SER A 11 19.58 -1.19 9.34
C SER A 11 19.87 -0.36 8.08
N ALA A 12 18.94 -0.27 7.13
CA ALA A 12 19.15 0.50 5.91
C ALA A 12 19.18 2.00 6.22
N SER A 13 20.23 2.69 5.75
CA SER A 13 20.33 4.13 5.94
C SER A 13 19.33 4.85 5.04
N VAL A 14 18.45 5.62 5.68
CA VAL A 14 17.60 6.59 5.00
C VAL A 14 18.44 7.81 4.65
N ASN A 15 18.68 8.02 3.36
CA ASN A 15 19.53 9.09 2.84
C ASN A 15 18.67 10.22 2.25
N GLY A 16 19.10 11.46 2.46
CA GLY A 16 18.37 12.65 2.01
C GLY A 16 17.58 13.30 3.15
N SER A 17 17.23 14.57 2.94
CA SER A 17 16.43 15.34 3.89
C SER A 17 15.55 16.32 3.12
N GLY A 18 14.40 16.63 3.71
CA GLY A 18 13.44 17.58 3.20
C GLY A 18 12.57 17.06 2.07
N ARG A 19 12.81 17.51 0.83
CA ARG A 19 11.91 17.25 -0.31
C ARG A 19 12.21 15.97 -1.09
N HIS A 20 13.34 15.30 -0.83
CA HIS A 20 13.69 14.06 -1.49
C HIS A 20 14.37 13.11 -0.51
N ILE A 21 13.84 11.90 -0.42
CA ILE A 21 14.36 10.84 0.44
C ILE A 21 14.63 9.61 -0.43
N ARG A 22 15.75 8.94 -0.15
CA ARG A 22 16.18 7.74 -0.82
C ARG A 22 16.62 6.69 0.19
N VAL A 23 16.22 5.45 -0.04
CA VAL A 23 16.66 4.29 0.74
C VAL A 23 17.12 3.22 -0.23
N ASP A 24 18.31 2.68 -0.02
CA ASP A 24 18.78 1.48 -0.71
C ASP A 24 18.66 0.31 0.29
N LEU A 25 17.94 -0.74 -0.09
CA LEU A 25 17.69 -1.90 0.78
C LEU A 25 17.74 -3.22 -0.01
N VAL A 26 17.94 -4.32 0.70
CA VAL A 26 17.87 -5.67 0.14
C VAL A 26 16.55 -6.28 0.55
N MET A 27 15.80 -6.78 -0.43
CA MET A 27 14.56 -7.51 -0.19
C MET A 27 14.89 -8.88 0.40
N ASN A 28 15.00 -8.97 1.72
CA ASN A 28 15.39 -10.20 2.40
C ASN A 28 14.16 -11.04 2.82
N SER A 29 14.38 -12.15 3.53
CA SER A 29 13.32 -13.04 4.00
C SER A 29 12.26 -12.36 4.89
N HIS A 30 12.58 -11.25 5.56
CA HIS A 30 11.62 -10.48 6.36
C HIS A 30 10.65 -9.69 5.47
N THR A 31 11.03 -9.41 4.23
CA THR A 31 10.17 -8.75 3.24
C THR A 31 9.36 -9.74 2.41
N GLU A 32 9.49 -11.04 2.66
CA GLU A 32 8.88 -12.10 1.86
C GLU A 32 7.36 -12.19 2.09
N GLY A 33 6.57 -12.15 1.01
CA GLY A 33 5.12 -12.36 1.05
C GLY A 33 4.70 -13.72 0.51
N TRP A 34 5.51 -14.25 -0.39
CA TRP A 34 5.41 -15.60 -0.96
C TRP A 34 6.82 -16.12 -1.19
N ILE A 35 7.01 -17.44 -1.27
CA ILE A 35 8.34 -18.06 -1.42
C ILE A 35 9.09 -17.43 -2.61
N GLY A 36 10.20 -16.75 -2.29
CA GLY A 36 11.09 -16.04 -3.22
C GLY A 36 10.56 -14.72 -3.78
N ILE A 37 9.41 -14.22 -3.31
CA ILE A 37 8.74 -13.01 -3.82
C ILE A 37 8.46 -12.04 -2.66
N PRO A 38 8.96 -10.79 -2.75
CA PRO A 38 8.67 -9.79 -1.73
C PRO A 38 7.18 -9.44 -1.65
N HIS A 39 6.71 -9.17 -0.44
CA HIS A 39 5.35 -8.74 -0.16
C HIS A 39 5.16 -7.31 -0.65
N GLY A 40 4.33 -7.11 -1.69
CA GLY A 40 4.10 -5.78 -2.27
C GLY A 40 3.65 -4.73 -1.24
N GLY A 41 2.87 -5.13 -0.24
CA GLY A 41 2.46 -4.25 0.87
C GLY A 41 3.60 -3.68 1.71
N ILE A 42 4.75 -4.35 1.80
CA ILE A 42 5.94 -3.79 2.47
C ILE A 42 6.48 -2.62 1.66
N GLY A 43 6.60 -2.77 0.34
CA GLY A 43 7.02 -1.70 -0.55
C GLY A 43 6.05 -0.51 -0.55
N MET A 44 4.75 -0.79 -0.55
CA MET A 44 3.72 0.25 -0.46
C MET A 44 3.82 1.00 0.87
N GLY A 45 3.88 0.28 1.99
CA GLY A 45 4.01 0.88 3.33
C GLY A 45 5.29 1.70 3.50
N ALA A 46 6.42 1.20 2.97
CA ALA A 46 7.69 1.90 2.96
C ALA A 46 7.62 3.24 2.22
N ILE A 47 6.96 3.29 1.06
CA ILE A 47 6.75 4.57 0.36
C ILE A 47 5.94 5.55 1.22
N LEU A 48 4.88 5.09 1.89
CA LEU A 48 4.04 5.96 2.72
C LEU A 48 4.78 6.47 3.96
N GLU A 49 5.57 5.62 4.60
CA GLU A 49 6.42 6.01 5.74
C GLU A 49 7.45 7.08 5.35
N LEU A 50 8.10 6.91 4.20
CA LEU A 50 9.01 7.92 3.68
C LEU A 50 8.28 9.20 3.26
N ALA A 51 7.07 9.10 2.71
CA ALA A 51 6.26 10.26 2.35
C ALA A 51 5.85 11.09 3.58
N ALA A 52 5.56 10.42 4.71
CA ALA A 52 5.28 11.07 5.99
C ALA A 52 6.51 11.79 6.59
N SER A 53 7.72 11.42 6.14
CA SER A 53 8.98 11.99 6.61
C SER A 53 9.46 13.20 5.79
N LEU A 54 8.74 13.61 4.74
CA LEU A 54 9.11 14.73 3.87
C LEU A 54 8.79 16.11 4.50
N ASP A 55 9.61 17.11 4.18
CA ASP A 55 9.32 18.53 4.45
C ASP A 55 8.16 18.97 3.55
N GLY A 56 6.95 18.96 4.10
CA GLY A 56 5.71 19.22 3.37
C GLY A 56 4.60 18.24 3.69
N HIS A 57 4.88 17.17 4.45
CA HIS A 57 3.82 16.33 5.00
C HIS A 57 2.90 17.16 5.94
N PRO A 58 1.57 17.16 5.72
CA PRO A 58 0.62 17.82 6.60
C PRO A 58 0.75 17.35 8.05
N ARG A 59 0.66 18.27 9.02
CA ARG A 59 0.74 17.94 10.45
C ARG A 59 -0.61 17.81 11.12
N ASP A 60 -1.66 18.32 10.49
CA ASP A 60 -3.03 18.32 10.97
C ASP A 60 -3.94 17.51 10.05
N ASP A 61 -4.89 16.79 10.65
CA ASP A 61 -5.83 15.92 9.93
C ASP A 61 -6.64 16.68 8.87
N GLY A 62 -6.96 17.95 9.16
CA GLY A 62 -7.71 18.82 8.25
C GLY A 62 -6.99 19.11 6.94
N ALA A 63 -5.65 19.12 6.93
CA ALA A 63 -4.84 19.26 5.73
C ALA A 63 -4.39 17.90 5.15
N LEU A 64 -4.57 16.80 5.87
CA LEU A 64 -4.31 15.45 5.36
C LEU A 64 -5.46 14.93 4.49
N TYR A 65 -6.71 15.13 4.93
CA TYR A 65 -7.88 14.51 4.31
C TYR A 65 -8.70 15.44 3.42
N PRO A 66 -9.16 14.99 2.23
CA PRO A 66 -9.10 13.60 1.74
C PRO A 66 -7.70 13.16 1.29
N TYR A 67 -7.34 11.95 1.72
CA TYR A 67 -6.05 11.31 1.47
C TYR A 67 -6.21 10.23 0.39
N SER A 68 -5.29 10.19 -0.58
CA SER A 68 -5.25 9.17 -1.62
C SER A 68 -3.83 8.67 -1.81
N ALA A 69 -3.68 7.37 -2.03
CA ALA A 69 -2.42 6.76 -2.43
C ALA A 69 -2.67 5.81 -3.60
N ASP A 70 -2.25 6.22 -4.79
CA ASP A 70 -2.43 5.50 -6.04
C ASP A 70 -1.14 4.73 -6.35
N PHE A 71 -1.20 3.41 -6.40
CA PHE A 71 -0.04 2.55 -6.66
C PHE A 71 -0.14 1.85 -8.00
N ARG A 72 0.99 1.72 -8.70
CA ARG A 72 1.14 0.88 -9.89
C ARG A 72 2.24 -0.14 -9.67
N MET A 73 1.92 -1.39 -10.01
CA MET A 73 2.82 -2.54 -9.92
C MET A 73 2.86 -3.22 -11.27
N GLY A 74 3.98 -3.87 -11.61
CA GLY A 74 4.12 -4.65 -12.85
C GLY A 74 5.16 -4.14 -13.84
N GLY A 75 6.15 -3.36 -13.39
CA GLY A 75 7.37 -3.07 -14.14
C GLY A 75 8.44 -4.12 -13.88
N ALA A 76 9.57 -3.70 -13.30
CA ALA A 76 10.67 -4.60 -12.96
C ALA A 76 10.23 -5.77 -12.05
N SER A 77 10.83 -6.93 -12.24
CA SER A 77 10.62 -8.10 -11.37
C SER A 77 11.56 -8.02 -10.17
N VAL A 78 11.08 -8.42 -8.99
CA VAL A 78 11.87 -8.46 -7.76
C VAL A 78 11.77 -9.83 -7.12
N ARG A 79 12.91 -10.34 -6.68
CA ARG A 79 13.06 -11.56 -5.89
C ARG A 79 13.64 -11.26 -4.52
N VAL A 80 13.42 -12.18 -3.59
CA VAL A 80 14.16 -12.17 -2.32
C VAL A 80 15.65 -12.34 -2.62
N GLY A 81 16.47 -11.45 -2.05
CA GLY A 81 17.90 -11.30 -2.30
C GLY A 81 18.26 -10.08 -3.15
N ASP A 82 17.29 -9.51 -3.88
CA ASP A 82 17.56 -8.37 -4.76
C ASP A 82 17.77 -7.07 -3.97
N GLY A 83 18.74 -6.27 -4.44
CA GLY A 83 18.93 -4.89 -4.01
C GLY A 83 17.97 -3.96 -4.75
N VAL A 84 17.23 -3.16 -4.00
CA VAL A 84 16.29 -2.16 -4.54
C VAL A 84 16.61 -0.77 -4.02
N ARG A 85 16.23 0.23 -4.82
CA ARG A 85 16.31 1.64 -4.47
C ARG A 85 14.92 2.24 -4.40
N MET A 86 14.52 2.65 -3.20
CA MET A 86 13.32 3.44 -2.98
C MET A 86 13.66 4.92 -3.06
N GLN A 87 12.82 5.69 -3.74
CA GLN A 87 12.91 7.14 -3.81
C GLN A 87 11.53 7.74 -3.61
N VAL A 88 11.41 8.71 -2.71
CA VAL A 88 10.18 9.47 -2.49
C VAL A 88 10.50 10.96 -2.56
N THR A 89 9.70 11.71 -3.32
CA THR A 89 9.90 13.14 -3.55
C THR A 89 8.62 13.90 -3.23
N ALA A 90 8.73 15.01 -2.53
CA ALA A 90 7.63 15.93 -2.27
C ALA A 90 7.19 16.62 -3.56
N THR A 91 5.89 16.57 -3.83
CA THR A 91 5.22 17.31 -4.91
C THR A 91 4.37 18.41 -4.30
N ASP A 92 3.81 19.29 -5.13
CA ASP A 92 2.98 20.39 -4.64
C ASP A 92 1.65 19.89 -4.02
N GLU A 93 1.17 18.72 -4.44
CA GLU A 93 -0.08 18.10 -3.97
C GLU A 93 0.15 16.92 -3.01
N GLY A 94 1.40 16.59 -2.68
CA GLY A 94 1.74 15.49 -1.79
C GLY A 94 3.13 14.90 -2.05
N ALA A 95 3.19 13.65 -2.53
CA ALA A 95 4.45 12.97 -2.80
C ALA A 95 4.37 11.99 -3.98
N SER A 96 5.51 11.73 -4.60
CA SER A 96 5.68 10.64 -5.58
C SER A 96 6.75 9.67 -5.10
N GLY A 97 6.42 8.38 -5.13
CA GLY A 97 7.31 7.29 -4.73
C GLY A 97 7.63 6.34 -5.88
N LYS A 98 8.82 5.76 -5.87
CA LYS A 98 9.20 4.68 -6.77
C LYS A 98 10.20 3.72 -6.14
N ILE A 99 10.10 2.45 -6.50
CA ILE A 99 11.03 1.38 -6.13
C ILE A 99 11.65 0.84 -7.41
N MET A 100 12.95 1.03 -7.55
CA MET A 100 13.75 0.59 -8.69
C MET A 100 14.59 -0.63 -8.33
N VAL A 101 14.87 -1.47 -9.31
CA VAL A 101 15.69 -2.67 -9.16
C VAL A 101 16.86 -2.54 -10.12
N GLY A 102 18.08 -2.57 -9.60
CA GLY A 102 19.28 -2.39 -10.42
C GLY A 102 19.22 -1.18 -11.38
N GLY A 103 19.43 -1.43 -12.68
CA GLY A 103 19.38 -0.44 -13.76
C GLY A 103 18.11 -0.53 -14.62
N ASP A 104 17.07 -1.23 -14.17
CA ASP A 104 15.85 -1.41 -14.96
C ASP A 104 15.19 -0.06 -15.29
N ALA A 105 14.64 0.04 -16.51
CA ALA A 105 14.03 1.27 -17.00
C ALA A 105 12.67 1.57 -16.33
N LEU A 106 11.97 0.52 -15.88
CA LEU A 106 10.64 0.64 -15.28
C LEU A 106 10.68 0.28 -13.78
N PRO A 107 10.00 1.04 -12.91
CA PRO A 107 9.95 0.74 -11.49
C PRO A 107 9.19 -0.56 -11.22
N TYR A 108 9.60 -1.28 -10.18
CA TYR A 108 8.83 -2.39 -9.62
C TYR A 108 7.49 -1.91 -9.07
N ILE A 109 7.53 -0.84 -8.26
CA ILE A 109 6.35 -0.13 -7.73
C ILE A 109 6.55 1.36 -7.97
N SER A 110 5.50 2.03 -8.44
CA SER A 110 5.39 3.50 -8.39
C SER A 110 4.14 3.92 -7.65
N ALA A 111 4.19 5.11 -7.06
CA ALA A 111 3.10 5.65 -6.26
C ALA A 111 2.94 7.16 -6.43
N VAL A 112 1.71 7.62 -6.32
CA VAL A 112 1.36 9.02 -6.11
C VAL A 112 0.54 9.11 -4.83
N VAL A 113 1.00 9.93 -3.90
CA VAL A 113 0.33 10.23 -2.64
C VAL A 113 -0.20 11.66 -2.75
N SER A 114 -1.49 11.84 -2.51
CA SER A 114 -2.17 13.14 -2.60
C SER A 114 -2.87 13.46 -1.29
N TYR A 115 -2.67 14.68 -0.82
CA TYR A 115 -3.38 15.27 0.31
C TYR A 115 -4.42 16.28 -0.20
N GLN A 116 -5.52 16.48 0.53
CA GLN A 116 -6.60 17.36 0.08
C GLN A 116 -7.09 17.08 -1.35
N LYS A 117 -7.03 15.81 -1.79
CA LYS A 117 -7.42 15.46 -3.16
C LYS A 117 -8.89 15.76 -3.35
N LYS A 118 -9.20 16.87 -4.03
CA LYS A 118 -10.58 17.25 -4.32
C LYS A 118 -11.23 16.11 -5.09
N GLU A 119 -12.16 15.42 -4.44
CA GLU A 119 -12.96 14.41 -5.12
C GLU A 119 -13.80 15.12 -6.19
N GLU A 120 -13.76 14.61 -7.41
CA GLU A 120 -14.77 14.95 -8.40
C GLU A 120 -16.11 14.46 -7.85
N ALA A 121 -17.02 15.39 -7.56
CA ALA A 121 -18.32 15.10 -6.94
C ALA A 121 -19.06 13.96 -7.65
N GLU A 122 -18.98 13.89 -8.98
CA GLU A 122 -19.56 12.83 -9.81
C GLU A 122 -19.03 11.43 -9.48
N LYS A 123 -17.72 11.28 -9.21
CA LYS A 123 -17.12 9.98 -8.87
C LYS A 123 -17.61 9.49 -7.51
N ARG A 124 -17.70 10.40 -6.54
CA ARG A 124 -18.22 10.09 -5.21
C ARG A 124 -19.70 9.75 -5.25
N GLU A 125 -20.52 10.52 -5.96
CA GLU A 125 -21.95 10.21 -6.10
C GLU A 125 -22.17 8.87 -6.79
N THR A 126 -21.41 8.59 -7.86
CA THR A 126 -21.46 7.30 -8.56
C THR A 126 -21.05 6.16 -7.63
N PHE A 127 -19.95 6.29 -6.88
CA PHE A 127 -19.52 5.26 -5.94
C PHE A 127 -20.54 5.04 -4.81
N MET A 128 -21.05 6.12 -4.21
CA MET A 128 -22.08 6.08 -3.17
C MET A 128 -23.40 5.49 -3.69
N SER A 129 -23.68 5.59 -4.99
CA SER A 129 -24.86 4.95 -5.60
C SER A 129 -24.79 3.42 -5.60
N TYR A 130 -23.58 2.84 -5.58
CA TYR A 130 -23.37 1.39 -5.47
C TYR A 130 -23.37 0.90 -4.03
N LEU A 131 -23.28 1.79 -3.04
CA LEU A 131 -23.28 1.42 -1.63
C LEU A 131 -24.69 1.43 -1.05
N PRO A 132 -25.02 0.49 -0.15
CA PRO A 132 -26.24 0.57 0.63
C PRO A 132 -26.22 1.83 1.51
N ARG A 133 -27.35 2.53 1.59
CA ARG A 133 -27.46 3.79 2.37
C ARG A 133 -27.26 3.56 3.86
N SER A 134 -27.52 2.34 4.33
CA SER A 134 -27.27 1.89 5.68
C SER A 134 -26.97 0.39 5.71
N PHE A 135 -26.29 -0.06 6.77
CA PHE A 135 -26.09 -1.49 7.03
C PHE A 135 -27.39 -2.30 7.14
N ARG A 136 -28.54 -1.64 7.38
CA ARG A 136 -29.86 -2.28 7.45
C ARG A 136 -30.46 -2.55 6.08
N ASP A 137 -29.97 -1.88 5.04
CA ASP A 137 -30.39 -2.05 3.65
C ASP A 137 -29.69 -3.24 3.00
N ILE A 138 -28.60 -3.72 3.60
CA ILE A 138 -28.06 -5.04 3.37
C ILE A 138 -29.06 -5.99 4.04
N GLY A 139 -29.82 -6.74 3.23
CA GLY A 139 -30.96 -7.54 3.68
C GLY A 139 -30.65 -8.46 4.89
N PRO A 140 -31.67 -9.09 5.48
CA PRO A 140 -31.56 -9.76 6.78
C PRO A 140 -30.62 -10.97 6.81
N GLN A 141 -30.11 -11.42 5.67
CA GLN A 141 -29.13 -12.49 5.61
C GLN A 141 -28.01 -12.16 4.64
N PRO A 142 -26.75 -12.22 5.10
CA PRO A 142 -25.61 -12.10 4.21
C PRO A 142 -25.68 -13.19 3.14
N ILE A 143 -25.59 -12.79 1.87
CA ILE A 143 -25.60 -13.75 0.76
C ILE A 143 -24.19 -14.35 0.69
N ASP A 144 -24.08 -15.66 0.92
CA ASP A 144 -22.82 -16.37 0.73
C ASP A 144 -22.41 -16.26 -0.75
N LEU A 145 -21.20 -15.75 -1.00
CA LEU A 145 -20.68 -15.67 -2.36
C LEU A 145 -20.54 -17.09 -2.94
N PRO A 146 -21.16 -17.39 -4.11
CA PRO A 146 -21.26 -18.77 -4.61
C PRO A 146 -19.90 -19.41 -4.90
N TYR A 147 -18.88 -18.62 -5.23
CA TYR A 147 -17.57 -19.09 -5.71
C TYR A 147 -16.41 -18.89 -4.71
N TYR A 148 -16.59 -18.11 -3.63
CA TYR A 148 -15.53 -17.79 -2.67
C TYR A 148 -15.80 -18.39 -1.29
N ARG A 149 -15.92 -19.73 -1.24
CA ARG A 149 -16.12 -20.46 0.02
C ARG A 149 -14.84 -20.60 0.85
N ASN A 150 -13.69 -20.25 0.28
CA ASN A 150 -12.37 -20.45 0.88
C ASN A 150 -11.57 -19.13 0.89
N CYS A 151 -10.72 -18.96 1.89
CA CYS A 151 -9.81 -17.82 1.98
C CYS A 151 -8.81 -17.85 0.79
N PHE A 152 -8.80 -16.80 -0.03
CA PHE A 152 -7.88 -16.64 -1.17
C PHE A 152 -6.40 -16.74 -0.76
N VAL A 153 -6.08 -16.25 0.44
CA VAL A 153 -4.71 -16.26 1.02
C VAL A 153 -4.36 -17.61 1.65
N CYS A 154 -5.36 -18.34 2.15
CA CYS A 154 -5.15 -19.46 3.08
C CYS A 154 -5.42 -20.84 2.45
N GLY A 155 -5.99 -20.89 1.23
CA GLY A 155 -6.28 -22.12 0.51
C GLY A 155 -7.39 -22.99 1.11
N VAL A 156 -7.59 -24.17 0.52
CA VAL A 156 -8.66 -25.15 0.85
C VAL A 156 -8.38 -26.01 2.08
N GLU A 157 -7.15 -26.01 2.61
CA GLU A 157 -6.70 -27.04 3.57
C GLU A 157 -6.89 -26.68 5.06
N ARG A 158 -7.14 -25.42 5.42
CA ARG A 158 -7.33 -25.05 6.84
C ARG A 158 -8.81 -25.11 7.25
N ARG A 159 -9.19 -26.19 7.95
CA ARG A 159 -10.54 -26.43 8.53
C ARG A 159 -10.65 -26.07 10.03
N HIS A 160 -9.75 -25.25 10.58
CA HIS A 160 -9.81 -24.91 12.00
C HIS A 160 -10.87 -23.81 12.31
N PRO A 161 -11.64 -23.96 13.40
CA PRO A 161 -12.57 -22.93 13.88
C PRO A 161 -11.83 -21.59 14.11
N GLY A 162 -12.41 -20.48 13.63
CA GLY A 162 -11.79 -19.14 13.72
C GLY A 162 -10.98 -18.70 12.49
N LEU A 163 -10.65 -19.61 11.57
CA LEU A 163 -9.93 -19.30 10.32
C LEU A 163 -10.79 -19.41 9.04
N ARG A 164 -12.05 -19.82 9.17
CA ARG A 164 -13.05 -19.75 8.09
C ARG A 164 -13.60 -18.33 8.01
N ARG A 165 -12.96 -17.46 7.22
CA ARG A 165 -13.58 -16.19 6.82
C ARG A 165 -14.69 -16.52 5.83
N LYS A 166 -15.94 -16.27 6.23
CA LYS A 166 -17.09 -16.31 5.33
C LYS A 166 -17.15 -14.97 4.60
N PHE A 167 -17.10 -14.99 3.27
CA PHE A 167 -17.32 -13.79 2.47
C PHE A 167 -18.81 -13.64 2.21
N GLN A 168 -19.32 -12.50 2.62
CA GLN A 168 -20.73 -12.21 2.74
C GLN A 168 -21.00 -10.85 2.11
N LEU A 169 -22.04 -10.75 1.30
CA LEU A 169 -22.60 -9.49 0.82
C LEU A 169 -23.68 -9.01 1.77
#